data_AF-A0A257XSA4-F1
#
_entry.id   AF-A0A257XSA4-F1
#
_cell.length_a   1.000
_cell.length_b   1.000
_cell.length_c   1.000
_cell.angle_alpha   90.00
_cell.angle_beta   90.00
_cell.angle_gamma   90.00
#
_symmetry.space_group_name_H-M   'P 1'
#
loop_
_entity.id
_entity.type
_entity.pdbx_description
1 polymer ?
#
loop_
_entity_poly.entity_id
_entity_poly.type
_entity_poly.pdbx_seq_one_letter_code
_entity_poly.pdbx_strand_id
1 'polypeptide(L)'
;MCGSRPDEFNCLGPYSDAQPEACAALRFLPTSWPGKPGAFKVPTLRNVSRTAPYMRTGEMASLRAVLEHYNAGSRIARARDRTEIVALHLTSRELDQIVAFLGTLDSEVSERPSPVRAVAHR
;
A
#
# COMPACT_ATOMS: atom_id res chain seq x y z
N MET A 1 -14.35 -1.12 7.19
CA MET A 1 -12.89 -1.35 7.20
C MET A 1 -12.66 -2.63 6.42
N CYS A 2 -11.93 -2.57 5.30
CA CYS A 2 -11.75 -3.74 4.45
C CYS A 2 -11.01 -4.85 5.22
N GLY A 3 -11.58 -6.04 5.31
CA GLY A 3 -10.96 -7.22 5.93
C GLY A 3 -11.27 -7.44 7.43
N SER A 4 -12.21 -6.70 8.03
CA SER A 4 -12.72 -7.07 9.35
C SER A 4 -13.59 -8.33 9.27
N ARG A 5 -13.60 -9.14 10.34
CA ARG A 5 -14.35 -10.39 10.37
C ARG A 5 -15.88 -10.25 10.15
N PRO A 6 -16.56 -9.16 10.57
CA PRO A 6 -17.95 -8.91 10.18
C PRO A 6 -18.02 -8.08 8.88
N ASP A 7 -17.53 -8.62 7.76
CA ASP A 7 -17.63 -8.00 6.44
C ASP A 7 -18.47 -8.90 5.54
N GLU A 8 -19.52 -8.34 4.92
CA GLU A 8 -20.50 -9.10 4.14
C GLU A 8 -19.91 -9.73 2.87
N PHE A 9 -18.79 -9.18 2.38
CA PHE A 9 -18.09 -9.62 1.17
C PHE A 9 -16.85 -10.47 1.48
N ASN A 10 -16.65 -10.88 2.73
CA ASN A 10 -15.58 -11.80 3.10
C ASN A 10 -16.01 -13.27 2.95
N CYS A 11 -15.07 -14.21 3.06
CA CYS A 11 -15.31 -15.66 2.92
C CYS A 11 -16.37 -16.24 3.87
N LEU A 12 -16.61 -15.64 5.05
CA LEU A 12 -17.66 -16.04 5.99
C LEU A 12 -18.96 -15.24 5.83
N GLY A 13 -19.02 -14.36 4.83
CA GLY A 13 -20.18 -13.52 4.54
C GLY A 13 -21.30 -14.25 3.78
N PRO A 14 -22.52 -13.69 3.76
CA PRO A 14 -23.68 -14.30 3.11
C PRO A 14 -23.56 -14.44 1.59
N TYR A 15 -22.64 -13.71 0.96
CA TYR A 15 -22.39 -13.75 -0.47
C TYR A 15 -21.24 -14.70 -0.88
N SER A 16 -20.65 -15.41 0.09
CA SER A 16 -19.59 -16.39 -0.16
C SER A 16 -20.18 -17.77 -0.48
N ASP A 17 -19.70 -18.37 -1.55
CA ASP A 17 -19.94 -19.75 -1.97
C ASP A 17 -18.98 -20.75 -1.32
N ALA A 18 -17.98 -20.27 -0.58
CA ALA A 18 -17.02 -21.10 0.14
C ALA A 18 -17.64 -21.75 1.38
N GLN A 19 -17.31 -23.02 1.62
CA GLN A 19 -17.64 -23.70 2.87
C GLN A 19 -16.86 -23.06 4.04
N PRO A 20 -17.44 -22.94 5.25
CA PRO A 20 -16.78 -22.30 6.39
C PRO A 20 -15.39 -22.85 6.72
N GLU A 21 -15.16 -24.13 6.48
CA GLU A 21 -13.89 -24.85 6.71
C GLU A 21 -12.80 -24.39 5.73
N ALA A 22 -13.17 -23.95 4.53
CA ALA A 22 -12.25 -23.38 3.54
C ALA A 22 -11.79 -21.96 3.92
N CYS A 23 -12.49 -21.29 4.84
CA CYS A 23 -12.19 -19.91 5.26
C CYS A 23 -11.15 -19.82 6.39
N ALA A 24 -10.19 -20.75 6.44
CA ALA A 24 -9.16 -20.80 7.50
C ALA A 24 -8.35 -19.49 7.62
N ALA A 25 -8.15 -18.76 6.52
CA ALA A 25 -7.45 -17.47 6.50
C ALA A 25 -8.15 -16.39 7.35
N LEU A 26 -9.48 -16.44 7.48
CA LEU A 26 -10.23 -15.49 8.32
C LEU A 26 -10.20 -15.88 9.80
N ARG A 27 -9.76 -17.09 10.17
CA ARG A 27 -9.74 -17.56 11.57
C ARG A 27 -8.84 -16.74 12.47
N PHE A 28 -7.78 -16.16 11.91
CA PHE A 28 -6.80 -15.37 12.64
C PHE A 28 -7.03 -13.86 12.49
N LEU A 29 -8.02 -13.46 11.69
CA LEU A 29 -8.36 -12.05 11.57
C LEU A 29 -9.13 -11.58 12.81
N PRO A 30 -8.75 -10.43 13.38
CA PRO A 30 -9.43 -9.85 14.52
C PRO A 30 -10.88 -9.50 14.15
N THR A 31 -11.82 -9.83 15.04
CA THR A 31 -13.24 -9.48 14.92
C THR A 31 -13.48 -7.98 15.00
N SER A 32 -12.66 -7.31 15.82
CA SER A 32 -12.55 -5.87 15.90
C SER A 32 -11.09 -5.48 15.80
N TRP A 33 -10.76 -4.55 14.92
CA TRP A 33 -9.43 -3.96 14.92
C TRP A 33 -9.45 -2.84 15.96
N PRO A 34 -8.66 -2.87 17.04
CA PRO A 34 -8.38 -1.69 17.86
C PRO A 34 -7.53 -0.65 17.08
N GLY A 35 -7.69 -0.60 15.75
CA GLY A 35 -6.94 0.23 14.84
C GLY A 35 -7.20 1.70 15.12
N LYS A 36 -6.13 2.48 15.15
CA LYS A 36 -6.22 3.94 15.23
C LYS A 36 -7.02 4.44 14.02
N PRO A 37 -8.09 5.23 14.19
CA PRO A 37 -8.79 5.85 13.07
C PRO A 37 -7.80 6.56 12.15
N GLY A 38 -7.88 6.31 10.84
CA GLY A 38 -6.92 6.83 9.86
C GLY A 38 -5.63 6.02 9.71
N ALA A 39 -5.54 4.82 10.28
CA ALA A 39 -4.48 3.87 9.94
C ALA A 39 -4.70 3.30 8.53
N PHE A 40 -3.60 3.10 7.80
CA PHE A 40 -3.60 2.53 6.46
C PHE A 40 -2.63 1.35 6.37
N LYS A 41 -2.90 0.43 5.45
CA LYS A 41 -1.94 -0.63 5.11
C LYS A 41 -0.66 0.02 4.58
N VAL A 42 0.49 -0.40 5.09
CA VAL A 42 1.79 -0.02 4.54
C VAL A 42 1.95 -0.68 3.17
N PRO A 43 2.13 0.08 2.09
CA PRO A 43 2.32 -0.49 0.75
C PRO A 43 3.69 -1.17 0.64
N THR A 44 3.83 -2.08 -0.33
CA THR A 44 5.14 -2.59 -0.74
C THR A 44 5.92 -1.51 -1.48
N LEU A 45 7.25 -1.57 -1.41
CA LEU A 45 8.16 -0.68 -2.14
C LEU A 45 8.72 -1.32 -3.42
N ARG A 46 8.34 -2.56 -3.75
CA ARG A 46 8.74 -3.19 -5.01
C ARG A 46 8.11 -2.47 -6.20
N ASN A 47 8.91 -2.15 -7.20
CA ASN A 47 8.51 -1.34 -8.36
C ASN A 47 8.04 0.09 -8.04
N VAL A 48 8.33 0.62 -6.84
CA VAL A 48 7.75 1.89 -6.38
C VAL A 48 8.19 3.08 -7.23
N SER A 49 9.35 3.00 -7.91
CA SER A 49 9.79 4.07 -8.81
C SER A 49 8.83 4.27 -10.00
N ARG A 50 7.99 3.28 -10.29
CA ARG A 50 7.14 3.19 -11.50
C ARG A 50 5.64 3.25 -11.22
N THR A 51 5.25 3.48 -9.98
CA THR A 51 3.84 3.45 -9.52
C THR A 51 3.32 4.82 -9.11
N ALA A 52 3.90 5.90 -9.63
CA ALA A 52 3.35 7.24 -9.42
C ALA A 52 1.89 7.30 -9.94
N PRO A 53 1.00 8.09 -9.28
CA PRO A 53 1.26 8.96 -8.14
C PRO A 53 1.27 8.22 -6.78
N TYR A 54 1.85 8.85 -5.78
CA TYR A 54 2.14 8.27 -4.45
C TYR A 54 1.16 8.71 -3.37
N MET A 55 1.30 8.06 -2.20
CA MET A 55 0.45 8.20 -1.02
C MET A 55 -0.95 7.64 -1.24
N ARG A 56 -1.78 7.70 -0.20
CA ARG A 56 -3.11 7.09 -0.21
C ARG A 56 -4.05 7.73 -1.23
N THR A 57 -3.96 9.05 -1.40
CA THR A 57 -4.86 9.80 -2.28
C THR A 57 -4.21 10.16 -3.62
N GLY A 58 -2.99 9.68 -3.88
CA GLY A 58 -2.28 10.01 -5.12
C GLY A 58 -1.81 11.46 -5.17
N GLU A 59 -1.67 12.13 -4.04
CA GLU A 59 -1.41 13.57 -3.97
C GLU A 59 0.04 13.97 -4.27
N MET A 60 0.98 13.02 -4.31
CA MET A 60 2.39 13.29 -4.56
C MET A 60 2.84 12.69 -5.89
N ALA A 61 3.38 13.52 -6.78
CA ALA A 61 3.77 13.11 -8.13
C ALA A 61 5.13 12.37 -8.19
N SER A 62 5.99 12.52 -7.17
CA SER A 62 7.35 11.96 -7.19
C SER A 62 7.76 11.35 -5.85
N LEU A 63 8.66 10.35 -5.89
CA LEU A 63 9.28 9.81 -4.67
C LEU A 63 10.02 10.87 -3.89
N ARG A 64 10.64 11.84 -4.58
CA ARG A 64 11.32 12.98 -3.97
C ARG A 64 10.37 13.80 -3.08
N ALA A 65 9.17 14.08 -3.57
CA ALA A 65 8.15 14.80 -2.79
C ALA A 65 7.67 14.00 -1.57
N VAL A 66 7.55 12.67 -1.70
CA VAL A 66 7.23 11.77 -0.58
C VAL A 66 8.31 11.82 0.50
N LEU A 67 9.58 11.72 0.11
CA LEU A 67 10.69 11.74 1.06
C LEU A 67 10.83 13.11 1.72
N GLU A 68 10.59 14.22 1.00
CA GLU A 68 10.54 15.56 1.59
C GLU A 68 9.43 15.70 2.62
N HIS A 69 8.25 15.15 2.34
CA HIS A 69 7.13 15.14 3.28
C HIS A 69 7.51 14.45 4.60
N TYR A 70 8.14 13.27 4.52
CA TYR A 70 8.62 12.57 5.71
C TYR A 70 9.79 13.30 6.39
N ASN A 71 10.71 13.88 5.61
CA ASN A 71 11.87 14.59 6.15
C ASN A 71 11.47 15.84 6.95
N ALA A 72 10.42 16.55 6.51
CA ALA A 72 9.85 17.69 7.22
C ALA A 72 9.12 17.30 8.52
N GLY A 73 8.74 16.04 8.67
CA GLY A 73 7.88 15.55 9.74
C GLY A 73 6.41 15.92 9.56
N SER A 74 5.53 15.35 10.38
CA SER A 74 4.09 15.63 10.28
C SER A 74 3.73 16.95 10.95
N ARG A 75 3.02 17.86 10.26
CA ARG A 75 2.44 19.06 10.90
C ARG A 75 1.40 18.68 11.97
N ILE A 76 0.75 17.53 11.83
CA ILE A 76 -0.22 17.00 12.80
C ILE A 76 0.49 16.45 14.04
N ALA A 77 1.78 16.03 13.91
CA ALA A 77 2.62 15.61 15.03
C ALA A 77 2.70 16.63 16.15
N ARG A 78 2.79 17.91 15.76
CA ARG A 78 2.97 19.02 16.69
C ARG A 78 1.71 19.30 17.53
N ALA A 79 0.55 18.78 17.11
CA ALA A 79 -0.74 19.04 17.75
C ALA A 79 -1.29 17.85 18.54
N ARG A 80 -0.77 16.65 18.30
CA ARG A 80 -1.18 15.41 18.99
C ARG A 80 0.09 14.63 19.27
N ASP A 81 0.52 14.59 20.54
CA ASP A 81 1.69 13.90 21.14
C ASP A 81 1.80 12.36 20.86
N ARG A 82 1.38 11.90 19.68
CA ARG A 82 1.16 10.48 19.35
C ARG A 82 1.43 10.16 17.88
N THR A 83 2.42 10.78 17.26
CA THR A 83 2.88 10.32 15.94
C THR A 83 4.37 10.04 15.94
N GLU A 84 4.73 8.99 15.22
CA GLU A 84 6.11 8.56 15.04
C GLU A 84 6.80 9.29 13.87
N ILE A 85 6.05 10.13 13.13
CA ILE A 85 6.57 10.91 12.01
C ILE A 85 7.16 12.23 12.52
N VAL A 86 8.41 12.17 12.94
CA VAL A 86 9.23 13.33 13.33
C VAL A 86 10.08 13.82 12.16
N ALA A 87 10.60 15.05 12.26
CA ALA A 87 11.55 15.56 11.27
C ALA A 87 12.83 14.71 11.28
N LEU A 88 13.29 14.30 10.11
CA LEU A 88 14.43 13.38 9.97
C LEU A 88 15.75 14.12 9.74
N HIS A 89 15.70 15.39 9.34
CA HIS A 89 16.86 16.24 9.07
C HIS A 89 17.86 15.67 8.05
N LEU A 90 17.37 14.86 7.12
CA LEU A 90 18.16 14.33 6.00
C LEU A 90 18.55 15.46 5.05
N THR A 91 19.79 15.40 4.60
CA THR A 91 20.33 16.28 3.55
C THR A 91 19.74 15.94 2.19
N SER A 92 19.80 16.88 1.24
CA SER A 92 19.37 16.62 -0.14
C SER A 92 20.07 15.40 -0.75
N ARG A 93 21.36 15.23 -0.44
CA ARG A 93 22.17 14.11 -0.92
C ARG A 93 21.65 12.76 -0.41
N GLU A 94 21.31 12.67 0.88
CA GLU A 94 20.77 11.43 1.47
C GLU A 94 19.39 11.10 0.89
N LEU A 95 18.56 12.11 0.65
CA LEU A 95 17.26 11.91 0.00
C LEU A 95 17.43 11.37 -1.42
N ASP A 96 18.37 11.91 -2.19
CA ASP A 96 18.66 11.43 -3.55
C ASP A 96 19.24 10.00 -3.54
N GLN A 97 20.04 9.65 -2.53
CA GLN A 97 20.52 8.29 -2.32
C GLN A 97 19.38 7.32 -2.02
N ILE A 98 18.38 7.73 -1.23
CA ILE A 98 17.19 6.91 -0.97
C ILE A 98 16.38 6.75 -2.26
N VAL A 99 16.18 7.80 -3.06
CA VAL A 99 15.50 7.69 -4.36
C VAL A 99 16.23 6.68 -5.26
N ALA A 100 17.56 6.76 -5.35
CA ALA A 100 18.37 5.82 -6.13
C ALA A 100 18.22 4.39 -5.60
N PHE A 101 18.25 4.19 -4.29
CA PHE A 101 18.01 2.90 -3.66
C PHE A 101 16.61 2.35 -3.99
N LEU A 102 15.57 3.17 -3.91
CA LEU A 102 14.20 2.74 -4.25
C LEU A 102 14.07 2.32 -5.72
N GLY A 103 14.84 2.93 -6.63
CA GLY A 103 14.95 2.48 -8.02
C GLY A 103 15.53 1.07 -8.16
N THR A 104 16.38 0.62 -7.22
CA THR A 104 16.92 -0.75 -7.23
C THR A 104 15.87 -1.82 -6.89
N LEU A 105 14.70 -1.42 -6.39
CA LEU A 105 13.59 -2.32 -6.07
C LEU A 105 12.68 -2.62 -7.26
N ASP A 106 13.00 -2.06 -8.43
CA ASP A 106 12.30 -2.34 -9.67
C ASP A 106 12.67 -3.73 -10.20
N SER A 107 11.66 -4.43 -10.70
CA SER A 107 11.82 -5.71 -11.38
C SER A 107 11.68 -5.53 -12.88
N GLU A 108 12.29 -6.43 -13.64
CA GLU A 108 12.07 -6.50 -15.08
C GLU A 108 10.58 -6.67 -15.39
N VAL A 109 10.09 -5.95 -16.40
CA VAL A 109 8.73 -6.15 -16.91
C VAL A 109 8.72 -7.46 -17.66
N SER A 110 8.10 -8.48 -17.08
CA SER A 110 7.72 -9.65 -17.86
C SER A 110 6.55 -9.24 -18.76
N GLU A 111 6.85 -8.92 -20.02
CA GLU A 111 5.82 -8.77 -21.05
C GLU A 111 5.12 -10.12 -21.19
N ARG A 112 3.92 -10.22 -20.60
CA ARG A 112 3.04 -11.33 -20.94
C ARG A 112 2.63 -11.13 -22.40
N PRO A 113 2.76 -12.15 -23.27
CA PRO A 113 2.30 -12.01 -24.64
C PRO A 113 0.84 -11.57 -24.63
N SER A 114 0.51 -10.59 -25.47
CA SER A 114 -0.86 -10.12 -25.59
C SER A 114 -1.77 -11.31 -25.92
N PRO A 115 -2.92 -11.46 -25.26
CA PRO A 115 -3.83 -12.54 -25.58
C PRO A 115 -4.22 -12.43 -27.05
N VAL A 116 -3.79 -13.41 -27.85
CA VAL A 116 -4.17 -13.50 -29.25
C VAL A 116 -5.67 -13.76 -29.28
N ARG A 117 -6.41 -12.84 -29.90
CA ARG A 117 -7.86 -12.96 -30.03
C ARG A 117 -8.15 -14.17 -30.93
N ALA A 118 -8.73 -15.22 -30.36
CA ALA A 118 -9.12 -16.40 -31.13
C ALA A 118 -10.10 -15.97 -32.23
N VAL A 119 -9.68 -16.12 -33.49
CA VAL A 119 -10.56 -15.94 -34.64
C VAL A 119 -11.41 -17.19 -34.74
N ALA A 120 -12.71 -17.05 -34.50
CA ALA A 120 -13.66 -18.14 -34.74
C ALA A 120 -13.71 -18.39 -36.25
N HIS A 121 -13.15 -19.53 -36.69
CA HIS A 121 -13.38 -20.05 -38.02
C HIS A 121 -14.85 -20.48 -38.11
N ARG A 122 -15.58 -19.90 -39.07
CA ARG A 122 -16.94 -20.34 -39.44
C ARG A 122 -16.88 -21.65 -40.20
#